data_AF-A0A1R1YWL6-F1
#
_entry.id   AF-A0A1R1YWL6-F1
#
_cell.length_a   1.000
_cell.length_b   1.000
_cell.length_c   1.000
_cell.angle_alpha   90.00
_cell.angle_beta   90.00
_cell.angle_gamma   90.00
#
_symmetry.space_group_name_H-M   'P 1'
#
loop_
_entity.id
_entity.type
_entity.pdbx_description
1 polymer ?
#
loop_
_entity_poly.entity_id
_entity_poly.type
_entity_poly.pdbx_seq_one_letter_code
_entity_poly.pdbx_strand_id
1 'polypeptide(L)'
;MKVVRTALVAGVAFWGMGAAAPASAQFFLQPYNFQGKPVQGDEPGIGQPLPGATPAELRAGLLWNMRAALNVAALQCQFEPMLTTVSNYNATLKDHEAELKGAFDTLGAYFKRQNKSVKAGQDALDQYGTRTYASFSSVSGQLGFCTTAASILHQAVFTPRGHLGELAVDRMRELRNSLVPYGEQRFPRYIGREQHIVATMPRLDALCWNKKAEWVVKKCGVQNWPPAGATSLAAR
;
A
#
# COMPACT_ATOMS: atom_id res chain seq x y z
N MET A 1 50.10 -8.96 -42.59
CA MET A 1 48.70 -9.39 -42.84
C MET A 1 48.03 -10.18 -41.70
N LYS A 2 48.74 -10.62 -40.64
CA LYS A 2 48.12 -11.34 -39.50
C LYS A 2 47.51 -10.42 -38.41
N VAL A 3 48.03 -9.20 -38.25
CA VAL A 3 47.62 -8.25 -37.19
C VAL A 3 46.27 -7.56 -37.49
N VAL A 4 45.91 -7.41 -38.77
CA VAL A 4 44.66 -6.77 -39.20
C VAL A 4 43.44 -7.69 -38.97
N ARG A 5 43.64 -9.02 -39.01
CA ARG A 5 42.56 -9.99 -38.78
C ARG A 5 42.14 -10.09 -37.31
N THR A 6 43.06 -9.87 -36.37
CA THR A 6 42.75 -9.90 -34.92
C THR A 6 42.05 -8.64 -34.44
N ALA A 7 42.30 -7.48 -35.05
CA ALA A 7 41.63 -6.23 -34.68
C ALA A 7 40.15 -6.20 -35.09
N LEU A 8 39.78 -6.84 -36.20
CA LEU A 8 38.39 -6.91 -36.66
C LEU A 8 37.52 -7.84 -35.81
N VAL A 9 38.06 -8.92 -35.26
CA VAL A 9 37.31 -9.83 -34.37
C VAL A 9 37.05 -9.18 -33.00
N ALA A 10 38.00 -8.39 -32.49
CA ALA A 10 37.79 -7.62 -31.26
C ALA A 10 36.80 -6.46 -31.44
N GLY A 11 36.79 -5.80 -32.60
CA GLY A 11 35.85 -4.70 -32.87
C GLY A 11 34.39 -5.14 -32.95
N VAL A 12 34.10 -6.33 -33.48
CA VAL A 12 32.72 -6.83 -33.64
C VAL A 12 32.14 -7.35 -32.32
N ALA A 13 32.97 -7.88 -31.42
CA ALA A 13 32.51 -8.35 -30.10
C ALA A 13 32.07 -7.20 -29.16
N PHE A 14 32.68 -6.02 -29.27
CA PHE A 14 32.33 -4.86 -28.42
C PHE A 14 31.05 -4.13 -28.86
N TRP A 15 30.62 -4.26 -30.12
CA TRP A 15 29.36 -3.67 -30.59
C TRP A 15 28.12 -4.48 -30.22
N GLY A 16 28.27 -5.77 -29.88
CA GLY A 16 27.15 -6.64 -29.48
C GLY A 16 26.65 -6.42 -28.04
N MET A 17 27.44 -5.78 -27.17
CA MET A 17 27.08 -5.56 -25.76
C MET A 17 26.41 -4.20 -25.48
N GLY A 18 26.40 -3.28 -26.45
CA GLY A 18 25.93 -1.89 -26.26
C GLY A 18 24.45 -1.63 -26.59
N ALA A 19 23.74 -2.62 -27.15
CA ALA A 19 22.37 -2.42 -27.64
C ALA A 19 21.38 -3.45 -27.08
N ALA A 20 21.49 -3.77 -25.78
CA ALA A 20 20.33 -4.24 -25.03
C ALA A 20 19.35 -3.07 -24.88
N ALA A 21 18.69 -2.67 -25.97
CA ALA A 21 17.49 -1.87 -25.87
C ALA A 21 16.49 -2.68 -25.01
N PRO A 22 15.87 -2.08 -23.97
CA PRO A 22 14.87 -2.80 -23.20
C PRO A 22 13.82 -3.28 -24.20
N ALA A 23 13.59 -4.60 -24.22
CA ALA A 23 12.57 -5.19 -25.07
C ALA A 23 11.25 -4.45 -24.79
N SER A 24 10.78 -3.67 -25.76
CA SER A 24 9.63 -2.75 -25.62
C SER A 24 8.29 -3.45 -25.40
N ALA A 25 8.31 -4.77 -25.20
CA ALA A 25 7.17 -5.63 -24.89
C ALA A 25 7.15 -6.15 -23.44
N GLN A 26 8.13 -5.79 -22.59
CA GLN A 26 8.05 -6.07 -21.16
C GLN A 26 7.18 -5.01 -20.49
N PHE A 27 5.93 -5.37 -20.21
CA PHE A 27 5.09 -4.63 -19.26
C PHE A 27 5.72 -4.81 -17.88
N PHE A 28 6.64 -3.93 -17.51
CA PHE A 28 7.11 -3.86 -16.13
C PHE A 28 5.98 -3.26 -15.29
N LEU A 29 5.37 -4.10 -14.45
CA LEU A 29 4.54 -3.64 -13.35
C LEU A 29 5.48 -2.96 -12.35
N GLN A 30 5.38 -1.64 -12.26
CA GLN A 30 6.09 -0.78 -11.35
C GLN A 30 5.22 -0.46 -10.10
N PRO A 31 5.55 -1.02 -8.93
CA PRO A 31 4.72 -0.86 -7.74
C PRO A 31 4.56 0.62 -7.36
N TYR A 32 3.37 1.03 -6.94
CA TYR A 32 3.13 2.41 -6.52
C TYR A 32 4.10 2.85 -5.42
N ASN A 33 4.63 4.06 -5.57
CA ASN A 33 5.51 4.69 -4.60
C ASN A 33 4.65 5.22 -3.44
N PHE A 34 4.64 4.50 -2.32
CA PHE A 34 3.96 4.89 -1.09
C PHE A 34 4.82 5.81 -0.20
N GLN A 35 6.08 6.05 -0.56
CA GLN A 35 7.04 6.78 0.26
C GLN A 35 6.48 8.14 0.65
N GLY A 36 6.87 8.61 1.83
CA GLY A 36 6.51 9.92 2.31
C GLY A 36 7.61 10.51 3.18
N LYS A 37 7.39 11.74 3.65
CA LYS A 37 8.36 12.41 4.50
C LYS A 37 8.44 11.72 5.87
N PRO A 38 9.62 11.73 6.53
CA PRO A 38 9.75 11.30 7.92
C PRO A 38 8.72 11.98 8.82
N VAL A 39 8.28 11.26 9.85
CA VAL A 39 7.15 11.69 10.70
C VAL A 39 7.57 11.90 12.15
N GLN A 40 6.84 12.75 12.86
CA GLN A 40 7.09 13.08 14.26
C GLN A 40 6.12 12.36 15.21
N GLY A 41 4.96 11.90 14.71
CA GLY A 41 3.97 11.14 15.45
C GLY A 41 2.76 11.94 15.92
N ASP A 42 2.76 13.27 15.73
CA ASP A 42 1.63 14.17 16.00
C ASP A 42 0.81 14.49 14.74
N GLU A 43 1.24 14.02 13.56
CA GLU A 43 0.57 14.35 12.32
C GLU A 43 -0.74 13.57 12.15
N PRO A 44 -1.78 14.21 11.55
CA PRO A 44 -3.01 13.52 11.21
C PRO A 44 -2.77 12.30 10.32
N GLY A 45 -3.44 11.18 10.64
CA GLY A 45 -3.39 9.94 9.87
C GLY A 45 -2.21 9.02 10.15
N ILE A 46 -1.25 9.41 11.00
CA ILE A 46 -0.10 8.56 11.37
C ILE A 46 -0.41 7.63 12.53
N GLY A 47 -1.07 8.12 13.56
CA GLY A 47 -1.39 7.38 14.76
C GLY A 47 -2.67 7.89 15.39
N GLN A 48 -3.12 7.19 16.44
CA GLN A 48 -4.11 7.77 17.33
C GLN A 48 -3.51 9.00 18.04
N PRO A 49 -4.24 10.11 18.16
CA PRO A 49 -3.72 11.33 18.76
C PRO A 49 -3.35 11.11 20.23
N LEU A 50 -2.25 11.71 20.67
CA LEU A 50 -1.78 11.71 22.05
C LEU A 50 -1.72 13.16 22.60
N PRO A 51 -2.85 13.73 23.06
CA PRO A 51 -2.90 15.10 23.54
C PRO A 51 -1.95 15.36 24.71
N GLY A 52 -1.15 16.43 24.61
CA GLY A 52 -0.19 16.80 25.65
C GLY A 52 0.95 15.79 25.84
N ALA A 53 1.23 14.97 24.82
CA ALA A 53 2.40 14.11 24.80
C ALA A 53 3.68 14.91 24.59
N THR A 54 4.73 14.50 25.29
CA THR A 54 6.10 14.98 25.08
C THR A 54 6.69 14.37 23.79
N PRO A 55 7.78 14.93 23.24
CA PRO A 55 8.44 14.36 22.06
C PRO A 55 8.88 12.89 22.24
N ALA A 56 9.27 12.50 23.46
CA ALA A 56 9.62 11.12 23.77
C ALA A 56 8.40 10.18 23.70
N GLU A 57 7.24 10.65 24.18
CA GLU A 57 5.99 9.89 24.15
C GLU A 57 5.43 9.78 22.73
N LEU A 58 5.58 10.82 21.90
CA LEU A 58 5.23 10.77 20.48
C LEU A 58 6.08 9.73 19.74
N ARG A 59 7.41 9.71 19.97
CA ARG A 59 8.29 8.68 19.40
C ARG A 59 7.94 7.27 19.88
N ALA A 60 7.63 7.10 21.17
CA ALA A 60 7.19 5.83 21.71
C ALA A 60 5.87 5.36 21.08
N GLY A 61 4.89 6.27 20.93
CA GLY A 61 3.64 6.02 20.23
C GLY A 61 3.86 5.63 18.78
N LEU A 62 4.78 6.30 18.08
CA LEU A 62 5.11 6.00 16.70
C LEU A 62 5.72 4.60 16.53
N LEU A 63 6.70 4.25 17.38
CA LEU A 63 7.31 2.91 17.38
C LEU A 63 6.26 1.83 17.71
N TRP A 64 5.40 2.08 18.69
CA TRP A 64 4.33 1.14 19.04
C TRP A 64 3.32 0.95 17.93
N ASN A 65 2.93 2.03 17.24
CA ASN A 65 2.08 1.97 16.05
C ASN A 65 2.73 1.12 14.96
N MET A 66 4.05 1.26 14.72
CA MET A 66 4.73 0.47 13.69
C MET A 66 4.75 -1.00 14.09
N ARG A 67 5.09 -1.31 15.34
CA ARG A 67 5.04 -2.68 15.88
C ARG A 67 3.65 -3.31 15.73
N ALA A 68 2.59 -2.54 15.97
CA ALA A 68 1.22 -3.02 15.79
C ALA A 68 0.91 -3.31 14.31
N ALA A 69 1.29 -2.43 13.39
CA ALA A 69 1.13 -2.65 11.94
C ALA A 69 1.87 -3.91 11.46
N LEU A 70 3.12 -4.08 11.91
CA LEU A 70 3.93 -5.24 11.54
C LEU A 70 3.37 -6.55 12.11
N ASN A 71 2.72 -6.49 13.28
CA ASN A 71 1.96 -7.64 13.81
C ASN A 71 0.76 -7.98 12.91
N VAL A 72 -0.02 -6.97 12.50
CA VAL A 72 -1.14 -7.17 11.57
C VAL A 72 -0.64 -7.79 10.26
N ALA A 73 0.49 -7.32 9.72
CA ALA A 73 1.10 -7.90 8.52
C ALA A 73 1.58 -9.34 8.73
N ALA A 74 2.16 -9.64 9.89
CA ALA A 74 2.56 -11.00 10.23
C ALA A 74 1.36 -11.97 10.27
N LEU A 75 0.13 -11.50 10.49
CA LEU A 75 -1.09 -12.34 10.47
C LEU A 75 -1.78 -12.33 9.10
N GLN A 76 -1.98 -11.15 8.51
CA GLN A 76 -2.79 -10.97 7.30
C GLN A 76 -2.06 -11.33 6.00
N CYS A 77 -0.71 -11.34 6.01
CA CYS A 77 0.09 -11.55 4.81
C CYS A 77 0.69 -12.96 4.72
N GLN A 78 0.31 -13.88 5.62
CA GLN A 78 0.85 -15.25 5.66
C GLN A 78 0.49 -16.10 4.43
N PHE A 79 -0.49 -15.67 3.64
CA PHE A 79 -0.87 -16.33 2.40
C PHE A 79 0.25 -16.31 1.35
N GLU A 80 1.23 -15.40 1.47
CA GLU A 80 2.40 -15.31 0.60
C GLU A 80 3.69 -15.55 1.41
N PRO A 81 4.19 -16.80 1.45
CA PRO A 81 5.39 -17.15 2.20
C PRO A 81 6.65 -16.38 1.75
N MET A 82 6.73 -15.96 0.49
CA MET A 82 7.88 -15.21 -0.03
C MET A 82 8.07 -13.85 0.67
N LEU A 83 7.03 -13.30 1.29
CA LEU A 83 7.13 -12.05 2.05
C LEU A 83 7.84 -12.22 3.40
N THR A 84 7.99 -13.45 3.91
CA THR A 84 8.71 -13.75 5.16
C THR A 84 8.25 -12.93 6.39
N THR A 85 7.00 -12.45 6.39
CA THR A 85 6.51 -11.50 7.40
C THR A 85 6.54 -12.08 8.81
N VAL A 86 6.17 -13.35 8.98
CA VAL A 86 6.18 -14.02 10.29
C VAL A 86 7.60 -14.17 10.85
N SER A 87 8.54 -14.68 10.05
CA SER A 87 9.92 -14.89 10.50
C SER A 87 10.60 -13.57 10.83
N ASN A 88 10.47 -12.56 9.95
CA ASN A 88 11.10 -11.26 10.14
C ASN A 88 10.48 -10.50 11.31
N TYR A 89 9.17 -10.62 11.53
CA TYR A 89 8.51 -10.01 12.69
C TYR A 89 9.02 -10.61 14.00
N ASN A 90 9.11 -11.94 14.10
CA ASN A 90 9.62 -12.60 15.30
C ASN A 90 11.11 -12.28 15.54
N ALA A 91 11.92 -12.19 14.49
CA ALA A 91 13.30 -11.74 14.59
C ALA A 91 13.38 -10.28 15.10
N THR A 92 12.58 -9.38 14.52
CA THR A 92 12.50 -7.97 14.94
C THR A 92 12.10 -7.85 16.41
N LEU A 93 11.11 -8.62 16.88
CA LEU A 93 10.71 -8.62 18.28
C LEU A 93 11.85 -9.02 19.21
N LYS A 94 12.65 -10.02 18.81
CA LYS A 94 13.78 -10.52 19.60
C LYS A 94 14.94 -9.53 19.63
N ASP A 95 15.31 -8.96 18.49
CA ASP A 95 16.47 -8.07 18.41
C ASP A 95 16.21 -6.69 19.03
N HIS A 96 14.96 -6.22 19.02
CA HIS A 96 14.57 -4.89 19.50
C HIS A 96 13.67 -4.92 20.74
N GLU A 97 13.67 -6.02 21.51
CA GLU A 97 12.81 -6.19 22.69
C GLU A 97 12.95 -5.02 23.68
N ALA A 98 14.19 -4.57 23.93
CA ALA A 98 14.46 -3.47 24.87
C ALA A 98 13.83 -2.13 24.41
N GLU A 99 13.91 -1.82 23.11
CA GLU A 99 13.32 -0.59 22.54
C GLU A 99 11.79 -0.66 22.58
N LEU A 100 11.22 -1.80 22.21
CA LEU A 100 9.77 -2.03 22.22
C LEU A 100 9.21 -1.97 23.64
N LYS A 101 9.91 -2.56 24.61
CA LYS A 101 9.57 -2.46 26.03
C LYS A 101 9.65 -1.01 26.51
N GLY A 102 10.73 -0.29 26.21
CA GLY A 102 10.89 1.11 26.59
C GLY A 102 9.79 2.01 26.01
N ALA A 103 9.38 1.77 24.76
CA ALA A 103 8.26 2.48 24.15
C ALA A 103 6.93 2.17 24.86
N PHE A 104 6.66 0.90 25.18
CA PHE A 104 5.44 0.51 25.90
C PHE A 104 5.39 1.09 27.32
N ASP A 105 6.50 1.05 28.06
CA ASP A 105 6.61 1.64 29.39
C ASP A 105 6.37 3.16 29.34
N THR A 106 6.92 3.84 28.34
CA THR A 106 6.73 5.28 28.10
C THR A 106 5.26 5.61 27.83
N LEU A 107 4.59 4.85 26.98
CA LEU A 107 3.14 4.99 26.74
C LEU A 107 2.33 4.71 28.00
N GLY A 108 2.70 3.69 28.78
CA GLY A 108 2.09 3.40 30.07
C GLY A 108 2.20 4.57 31.05
N ALA A 109 3.36 5.23 31.11
CA ALA A 109 3.55 6.43 31.92
C ALA A 109 2.70 7.61 31.42
N TYR A 110 2.61 7.81 30.11
CA TYR A 110 1.72 8.82 29.50
C TYR A 110 0.26 8.59 29.92
N PHE A 111 -0.30 7.39 29.69
CA PHE A 111 -1.71 7.14 29.98
C PHE A 111 -2.01 7.15 31.48
N LYS A 112 -1.06 6.78 32.34
CA LYS A 112 -1.19 6.96 33.80
C LYS A 112 -1.25 8.43 34.18
N ARG A 113 -0.45 9.30 33.55
CA ARG A 113 -0.45 10.75 33.82
C ARG A 113 -1.74 11.44 33.35
N GLN A 114 -2.27 11.03 32.19
CA GLN A 114 -3.46 11.67 31.60
C GLN A 114 -4.78 11.26 32.27
N ASN A 115 -4.79 10.21 33.09
CA ASN A 115 -6.00 9.66 33.68
C ASN A 115 -6.01 9.81 35.21
N LYS A 116 -7.22 9.93 35.77
CA LYS A 116 -7.41 10.19 37.21
C LYS A 116 -7.05 9.01 38.12
N SER A 117 -6.99 7.80 37.58
CA SER A 117 -6.65 6.59 38.33
C SER A 117 -5.77 5.65 37.51
N VAL A 118 -4.99 4.81 38.20
CA VAL A 118 -4.12 3.82 37.55
C VAL A 118 -4.94 2.85 36.68
N LYS A 119 -6.12 2.44 37.15
CA LYS A 119 -7.02 1.58 36.37
C LYS A 119 -7.51 2.28 35.10
N ALA A 120 -7.98 3.53 35.20
CA ALA A 120 -8.42 4.27 34.03
C ALA A 120 -7.28 4.49 33.01
N GLY A 121 -6.05 4.69 33.50
CA GLY A 121 -4.86 4.77 32.65
C GLY A 121 -4.58 3.47 31.88
N GLN A 122 -4.69 2.31 32.54
CA GLN A 122 -4.54 1.02 31.86
C GLN A 122 -5.66 0.75 30.86
N ASP A 123 -6.91 0.97 31.25
CA ASP A 123 -8.07 0.79 30.36
C ASP A 123 -7.94 1.70 29.11
N ALA A 124 -7.40 2.92 29.26
CA ALA A 124 -7.13 3.83 28.15
C ALA A 124 -5.98 3.36 27.24
N LEU A 125 -4.90 2.82 27.82
CA LEU A 125 -3.79 2.23 27.05
C LEU A 125 -4.26 1.02 26.24
N ASP A 126 -5.11 0.16 26.81
CA ASP A 126 -5.67 -1.01 26.13
C ASP A 126 -6.59 -0.61 24.97
N GLN A 127 -7.43 0.41 25.17
CA GLN A 127 -8.26 0.98 24.11
C GLN A 127 -7.40 1.61 23.00
N TYR A 128 -6.35 2.34 23.36
CA TYR A 128 -5.38 2.89 22.42
C TYR A 128 -4.73 1.78 21.59
N GLY A 129 -4.26 0.71 22.24
CA GLY A 129 -3.71 -0.46 21.58
C GLY A 129 -4.69 -1.07 20.59
N THR A 130 -5.93 -1.35 21.04
CA THR A 130 -6.98 -1.95 20.19
C THR A 130 -7.29 -1.10 18.96
N ARG A 131 -7.48 0.22 19.12
CA ARG A 131 -7.72 1.14 18.01
C ARG A 131 -6.53 1.22 17.06
N THR A 132 -5.32 1.11 17.60
CA THR A 132 -4.09 1.10 16.80
C THR A 132 -4.06 -0.11 15.87
N TYR A 133 -4.31 -1.32 16.36
CA TYR A 133 -4.40 -2.52 15.50
C TYR A 133 -5.50 -2.38 14.46
N ALA A 134 -6.70 -1.97 14.88
CA ALA A 134 -7.84 -1.81 13.98
C ALA A 134 -7.55 -0.82 12.84
N SER A 135 -6.73 0.21 13.08
CA SER A 135 -6.37 1.21 12.08
C SER A 135 -5.51 0.69 10.93
N PHE A 136 -4.90 -0.51 11.06
CA PHE A 136 -4.12 -1.15 10.00
C PHE A 136 -4.87 -2.27 9.28
N SER A 137 -6.10 -2.58 9.71
CA SER A 137 -6.94 -3.61 9.09
C SER A 137 -7.60 -3.09 7.80
N SER A 138 -6.86 -3.00 6.71
CA SER A 138 -7.38 -2.60 5.38
C SER A 138 -7.35 -3.77 4.39
N VAL A 139 -8.52 -4.36 4.13
CA VAL A 139 -8.65 -5.44 3.12
C VAL A 139 -8.49 -4.90 1.70
N SER A 140 -8.99 -3.69 1.42
CA SER A 140 -8.88 -3.09 0.09
C SER A 140 -7.42 -2.76 -0.27
N GLY A 141 -6.62 -2.32 0.71
CA GLY A 141 -5.20 -2.02 0.56
C GLY A 141 -4.24 -3.21 0.69
N GLN A 142 -4.74 -4.45 0.88
CA GLN A 142 -3.93 -5.59 1.34
C GLN A 142 -2.65 -5.82 0.55
N LEU A 143 -2.69 -5.73 -0.79
CA LEU A 143 -1.49 -5.90 -1.63
C LEU A 143 -0.41 -4.88 -1.29
N GLY A 144 -0.75 -3.58 -1.27
CA GLY A 144 0.21 -2.51 -0.98
C GLY A 144 0.72 -2.59 0.46
N PHE A 145 -0.18 -2.88 1.40
CA PHE A 145 0.17 -3.06 2.80
C PHE A 145 1.13 -4.22 3.02
N CYS A 146 0.84 -5.40 2.46
CA CYS A 146 1.67 -6.59 2.65
C CYS A 146 3.07 -6.43 2.03
N THR A 147 3.19 -5.87 0.83
CA THR A 147 4.50 -5.64 0.20
C THR A 147 5.32 -4.59 0.96
N THR A 148 4.69 -3.49 1.38
CA THR A 148 5.34 -2.42 2.14
C THR A 148 5.78 -2.93 3.51
N ALA A 149 4.91 -3.61 4.25
CA ALA A 149 5.21 -4.15 5.56
C ALA A 149 6.30 -5.22 5.50
N ALA A 150 6.33 -6.07 4.48
CA ALA A 150 7.40 -7.04 4.26
C ALA A 150 8.75 -6.37 4.03
N SER A 151 8.79 -5.29 3.22
CA SER A 151 10.01 -4.49 3.01
C SER A 151 10.49 -3.84 4.31
N ILE A 152 9.58 -3.26 5.11
CA ILE A 152 9.91 -2.66 6.40
C ILE A 152 10.41 -3.72 7.38
N LEU A 153 9.77 -4.89 7.44
CA LEU A 153 10.20 -6.02 8.28
C LEU A 153 11.58 -6.52 7.89
N HIS A 154 11.86 -6.65 6.59
CA HIS A 154 13.18 -7.00 6.11
C HIS A 154 14.22 -5.97 6.56
N GLN A 155 13.94 -4.67 6.40
CA GLN A 155 14.85 -3.62 6.88
C GLN A 155 15.03 -3.68 8.41
N ALA A 156 13.96 -3.91 9.16
CA ALA A 156 13.99 -3.98 10.62
C ALA A 156 14.93 -5.07 11.13
N VAL A 157 15.01 -6.23 10.46
CA VAL A 157 15.96 -7.30 10.81
C VAL A 157 17.42 -6.84 10.70
N PHE A 158 17.73 -5.92 9.80
CA PHE A 158 19.08 -5.39 9.61
C PHE A 158 19.31 -4.04 10.31
N THR A 159 18.29 -3.47 10.94
CA THR A 159 18.41 -2.23 11.71
C THR A 159 19.22 -2.52 12.97
N PRO A 160 20.28 -1.74 13.29
CA PRO A 160 21.01 -1.91 14.53
C PRO A 160 20.10 -1.73 15.75
N ARG A 161 20.38 -2.46 16.83
CA ARG A 161 19.70 -2.29 18.11
C ARG A 161 19.88 -0.85 18.61
N GLY A 162 18.80 -0.25 19.08
CA GLY A 162 18.72 1.17 19.47
C GLY A 162 18.17 2.09 18.38
N HIS A 163 18.02 1.61 17.15
CA HIS A 163 17.63 2.44 15.99
C HIS A 163 16.26 2.06 15.38
N LEU A 164 15.48 1.17 16.00
CA LEU A 164 14.15 0.82 15.48
C LEU A 164 13.19 2.01 15.53
N GLY A 165 13.36 2.91 16.50
CA GLY A 165 12.61 4.17 16.56
C GLY A 165 12.86 5.09 15.35
N GLU A 166 14.07 5.12 14.81
CA GLU A 166 14.40 5.90 13.60
C GLU A 166 13.75 5.31 12.36
N LEU A 167 13.74 3.97 12.25
CA LEU A 167 12.98 3.28 11.21
C LEU A 167 11.49 3.65 11.26
N ALA A 168 10.92 3.75 12.47
CA ALA A 168 9.54 4.18 12.64
C ALA A 168 9.30 5.62 12.16
N VAL A 169 10.22 6.54 12.45
CA VAL A 169 10.21 7.92 11.94
C VAL A 169 10.23 7.94 10.41
N ASP A 170 11.10 7.15 9.79
CA ASP A 170 11.32 7.22 8.34
C ASP A 170 10.22 6.53 7.54
N ARG A 171 9.72 5.37 8.00
CA ARG A 171 8.88 4.48 7.17
C ARG A 171 7.41 4.48 7.56
N MET A 172 7.00 5.09 8.67
CA MET A 172 5.59 5.05 9.09
C MET A 172 4.65 5.73 8.08
N ARG A 173 5.07 6.84 7.45
CA ARG A 173 4.26 7.50 6.42
C ARG A 173 3.97 6.55 5.26
N GLU A 174 5.00 5.83 4.81
CA GLU A 174 4.89 4.82 3.76
C GLU A 174 3.93 3.69 4.14
N LEU A 175 4.09 3.17 5.37
CA LEU A 175 3.23 2.12 5.89
C LEU A 175 1.77 2.56 5.98
N ARG A 176 1.49 3.82 6.34
CA ARG A 176 0.13 4.37 6.34
C ARG A 176 -0.43 4.57 4.95
N ASN A 177 0.38 5.12 4.04
CA ASN A 177 -0.02 5.32 2.64
C ASN A 177 -0.37 3.99 1.97
N SER A 178 0.31 2.90 2.34
CA SER A 178 0.09 1.55 1.80
C SER A 178 -1.29 0.95 2.09
N LEU A 179 -2.02 1.51 3.08
CA LEU A 179 -3.39 1.09 3.42
C LEU A 179 -4.43 1.55 2.39
N VAL A 180 -4.08 2.53 1.55
CA VAL A 180 -4.95 3.05 0.50
C VAL A 180 -4.77 2.21 -0.76
N PRO A 181 -5.85 1.67 -1.35
CA PRO A 181 -5.74 0.86 -2.54
C PRO A 181 -5.24 1.67 -3.74
N TYR A 182 -4.02 1.41 -4.20
CA TYR A 182 -3.50 1.94 -5.45
C TYR A 182 -3.39 0.87 -6.55
N GLY A 183 -3.35 1.31 -7.81
CA GLY A 183 -3.06 0.47 -8.96
C GLY A 183 -1.57 0.36 -9.22
N GLU A 184 -1.26 0.09 -10.47
CA GLU A 184 0.09 0.13 -11.00
C GLU A 184 0.52 1.60 -11.23
N GLN A 185 1.82 1.97 -11.11
CA GLN A 185 2.24 3.38 -11.29
C GLN A 185 1.77 3.97 -12.63
N ARG A 186 1.73 3.13 -13.67
CA ARG A 186 1.27 3.54 -15.02
C ARG A 186 -0.24 3.39 -15.24
N PHE A 187 -0.91 2.54 -14.46
CA PHE A 187 -2.34 2.27 -14.60
C PHE A 187 -3.01 2.43 -13.23
N PRO A 188 -3.78 3.51 -12.98
CA PRO A 188 -4.61 3.57 -11.79
C PRO A 188 -5.46 2.31 -11.72
N ARG A 189 -5.79 1.85 -10.50
CA ARG A 189 -6.30 0.50 -10.13
C ARG A 189 -7.52 -0.02 -10.93
N TYR A 190 -8.02 0.78 -11.85
CA TYR A 190 -9.15 0.58 -12.72
C TYR A 190 -8.74 0.59 -14.19
N ILE A 191 -8.13 -0.50 -14.68
CA ILE A 191 -8.47 -0.94 -16.04
C ILE A 191 -9.90 -1.48 -15.94
N GLY A 192 -10.92 -0.62 -16.07
CA GLY A 192 -12.31 -1.08 -16.26
C GLY A 192 -13.45 -0.48 -15.43
N ARG A 193 -13.32 0.66 -14.73
CA ARG A 193 -14.50 1.44 -14.30
C ARG A 193 -14.57 2.89 -14.80
N GLU A 194 -13.51 3.41 -15.41
CA GLU A 194 -13.65 4.64 -16.22
C GLU A 194 -14.35 4.36 -17.55
N GLN A 195 -14.42 3.08 -17.94
CA GLN A 195 -15.61 2.62 -18.62
C GLN A 195 -16.64 2.29 -17.54
N HIS A 196 -17.36 3.31 -17.08
CA HIS A 196 -18.78 3.15 -17.23
C HIS A 196 -18.98 2.85 -18.73
N ILE A 197 -18.85 1.58 -19.12
CA ILE A 197 -19.92 1.01 -19.91
C ILE A 197 -21.10 1.16 -18.95
N VAL A 198 -21.68 2.37 -18.89
CA VAL A 198 -23.10 2.48 -18.82
C VAL A 198 -23.48 1.62 -20.01
N ALA A 199 -23.80 0.35 -19.74
CA ALA A 199 -24.61 -0.40 -20.67
C ALA A 199 -25.87 0.47 -20.70
N THR A 200 -25.93 1.39 -21.66
CA THR A 200 -27.04 2.30 -21.86
C THR A 200 -28.17 1.42 -22.34
N MET A 201 -28.79 0.67 -21.42
CA MET A 201 -29.87 -0.23 -21.79
C MET A 201 -30.93 0.60 -22.53
N PRO A 202 -31.44 0.10 -23.67
CA PRO A 202 -32.53 0.77 -24.33
C PRO A 202 -33.68 0.92 -23.33
N ARG A 203 -34.42 2.02 -23.42
CA ARG A 203 -35.61 2.21 -22.57
C ARG A 203 -36.56 1.02 -22.76
N LEU A 204 -36.77 0.23 -21.71
CA LEU A 204 -37.61 -0.98 -21.74
C LEU A 204 -39.09 -0.71 -21.45
N ASP A 205 -39.49 0.56 -21.39
CA ASP A 205 -40.89 0.94 -21.16
C ASP A 205 -41.77 0.40 -22.30
N ALA A 206 -42.87 -0.30 -21.97
CA ALA A 206 -43.76 -0.93 -22.96
C ALA A 206 -44.33 0.07 -23.99
N LEU A 207 -44.40 1.35 -23.65
CA LEU A 207 -44.80 2.42 -24.57
C LEU A 207 -43.80 2.69 -25.70
N CYS A 208 -42.52 2.34 -25.54
CA CYS A 208 -41.46 2.51 -26.55
C CYS A 208 -41.41 1.37 -27.58
N TRP A 209 -42.12 0.27 -27.34
CA TRP A 209 -42.09 -0.93 -28.16
C TRP A 209 -43.47 -1.22 -28.75
N ASN A 210 -43.54 -1.55 -30.03
CA ASN A 210 -44.79 -1.99 -30.64
C ASN A 210 -45.05 -3.48 -30.33
N LYS A 211 -46.23 -4.00 -30.73
CA LYS A 211 -46.59 -5.43 -30.54
C LYS A 211 -45.67 -6.42 -31.27
N LYS A 212 -44.82 -5.93 -32.19
CA LYS A 212 -43.81 -6.70 -32.92
C LYS A 212 -42.41 -6.57 -32.32
N ALA A 213 -42.29 -5.95 -31.14
CA ALA A 213 -41.03 -5.68 -30.44
C ALA A 213 -40.04 -4.76 -31.21
N GLU A 214 -40.57 -3.76 -31.94
CA GLU A 214 -39.75 -2.76 -32.64
C GLU A 214 -39.79 -1.40 -31.92
N TRP A 215 -38.68 -0.66 -31.97
CA TRP A 215 -38.54 0.67 -31.35
C TRP A 215 -39.38 1.74 -32.04
N VAL A 216 -40.17 2.50 -31.26
CA VAL A 216 -41.07 3.55 -31.77
C VAL A 216 -40.49 4.94 -31.51
N VAL A 217 -39.78 5.48 -32.48
CA VAL A 217 -39.11 6.81 -32.41
C VAL A 217 -40.08 7.93 -32.04
N LYS A 218 -41.31 7.90 -32.55
CA LYS A 218 -42.32 8.94 -32.28
C LYS A 218 -42.71 9.03 -30.80
N LYS A 219 -42.60 7.94 -30.03
CA LYS A 219 -42.99 7.88 -28.61
C LYS A 219 -41.82 8.11 -27.66
N CYS A 220 -40.63 7.66 -28.04
CA CYS A 220 -39.47 7.62 -27.14
C CYS A 220 -38.20 8.31 -27.69
N GLY A 221 -38.31 9.00 -28.82
CA GLY A 221 -37.20 9.71 -29.45
C GLY A 221 -36.25 8.80 -30.24
N VAL A 222 -35.16 9.39 -30.74
CA VAL A 222 -34.12 8.67 -31.48
C VAL A 222 -33.46 7.65 -30.54
N GLN A 223 -33.31 6.42 -31.02
CA GLN A 223 -32.68 5.35 -30.26
C GLN A 223 -31.20 5.70 -30.01
N ASN A 224 -30.80 5.78 -28.75
CA ASN A 224 -29.42 6.07 -28.34
C ASN A 224 -28.61 4.80 -27.98
N TRP A 225 -29.07 3.65 -28.48
CA TRP A 225 -28.48 2.33 -28.25
C TRP A 225 -28.31 1.56 -29.59
N PRO A 226 -27.12 0.98 -29.86
CA PRO A 226 -25.89 1.18 -29.10
C PRO A 226 -25.38 2.63 -29.25
N PRO A 227 -24.74 3.21 -28.22
CA PRO A 227 -24.26 4.58 -28.28
C PRO A 227 -23.23 4.73 -29.41
N ALA A 228 -23.26 5.88 -30.09
CA ALA A 228 -22.29 6.20 -31.13
C ALA A 228 -20.86 6.10 -30.54
N GLY A 229 -20.07 5.15 -31.06
CA GLY A 229 -18.74 4.80 -30.55
C GLY A 229 -18.58 3.36 -30.08
N ALA A 230 -19.66 2.60 -29.89
CA ALA A 230 -19.60 1.19 -29.45
C ALA A 230 -19.05 0.22 -30.53
N THR A 231 -18.97 0.63 -31.79
CA THR A 231 -18.47 -0.21 -32.90
C THR A 231 -16.96 -0.22 -33.05
N SER A 232 -16.19 0.57 -32.29
CA SER A 232 -14.72 0.65 -32.45
C SER A 232 -13.93 -0.38 -31.65
N LEU A 233 -14.56 -1.14 -30.74
CA LEU A 233 -13.86 -2.15 -29.92
C LEU A 233 -13.76 -3.54 -30.59
N ALA A 234 -14.47 -3.79 -31.69
CA ALA A 234 -14.41 -5.07 -32.41
C ALA A 234 -13.45 -5.07 -33.62
N ALA A 235 -12.65 -4.02 -33.79
CA ALA A 235 -11.69 -3.90 -34.88
C ALA A 235 -10.30 -3.53 -34.36
N ARG A 236 -9.73 -4.36 -33.49
CA ARG A 236 -8.29 -4.49 -33.26
C ARG A 236 -7.94 -5.93 -32.87
#